data_AF-A0A371AUA9-F1
#
_entry.id   AF-A0A371AUA9-F1
#
_cell.length_a   1.000
_cell.length_b   1.000
_cell.length_c   1.000
_cell.angle_alpha   90.00
_cell.angle_beta   90.00
_cell.angle_gamma   90.00
#
_symmetry.space_group_name_H-M   'P 1'
#
loop_
_entity.id
_entity.type
_entity.pdbx_description
1 polymer ?
#
loop_
_entity_poly.entity_id
_entity_poly.type
_entity_poly.pdbx_seq_one_letter_code
_entity_poly.pdbx_strand_id
1 'polypeptide(L)' 'MYCNGHIHVIERGDTLYNIGKKYGVTVADLMYYNPYVDIYNLQIGDELCIPTKTYQ' A
#
# COMPACT_ATOMS: atom_id res chain seq x y z
N MET A 1 -8.36 2.87 11.04
CA MET A 1 -7.65 3.36 9.84
C MET A 1 -8.34 4.62 9.33
N TYR A 2 -7.60 5.69 9.03
CA TYR A 2 -8.07 6.79 8.18
C TYR A 2 -7.18 6.81 6.95
N CYS A 3 -7.71 6.41 5.79
CA CYS A 3 -6.99 6.43 4.53
C CYS A 3 -7.43 7.63 3.69
N ASN A 4 -6.51 8.56 3.44
CA ASN A 4 -6.74 9.64 2.48
C ASN A 4 -6.33 9.14 1.07
N GLY A 5 -7.16 8.24 0.53
CA GLY A 5 -6.88 7.54 -0.72
C GLY A 5 -7.78 6.34 -0.96
N HIS A 6 -7.25 5.29 -1.56
CA HIS A 6 -7.96 4.05 -1.91
C HIS A 6 -7.45 2.87 -1.08
N ILE A 7 -8.33 1.97 -0.64
CA ILE A 7 -7.92 0.74 0.07
C ILE A 7 -7.69 -0.39 -0.92
N HIS A 8 -6.48 -0.93 -0.93
CA HIS A 8 -6.14 -2.16 -1.63
C HIS A 8 -6.07 -3.30 -0.62
N VAL A 9 -6.84 -4.36 -0.86
CA VAL A 9 -6.79 -5.59 -0.06
C VAL A 9 -5.72 -6.49 -0.68
N ILE A 10 -4.77 -6.96 0.13
CA ILE A 10 -3.65 -7.78 -0.32
C ILE A 10 -4.16 -9.12 -0.85
N GLU A 11 -3.73 -9.46 -2.07
CA GLU A 11 -3.99 -10.73 -2.74
C GLU A 11 -2.72 -11.57 -2.88
N ARG A 12 -2.88 -12.81 -3.32
CA ARG A 12 -1.76 -13.72 -3.55
C ARG A 12 -0.81 -13.14 -4.61
N GLY A 13 0.45 -12.95 -4.23
CA GLY A 13 1.51 -12.48 -5.13
C GLY A 13 1.70 -10.96 -5.10
N ASP A 14 0.94 -10.25 -4.29
CA ASP A 14 1.19 -8.84 -4.02
C ASP A 14 2.48 -8.62 -3.23
N THR A 15 3.13 -7.52 -3.54
CA THR A 15 4.33 -6.99 -2.87
C THR A 15 4.19 -5.47 -2.83
N LEU A 16 4.82 -4.78 -1.88
CA LEU A 16 4.79 -3.31 -1.91
C LEU A 16 5.32 -2.73 -3.24
N TYR A 17 6.26 -3.42 -3.88
CA TYR A 17 6.83 -2.99 -5.15
C TYR A 17 5.81 -3.03 -6.30
N ASN A 18 5.12 -4.17 -6.50
CA ASN A 18 4.17 -4.28 -7.61
C ASN A 18 2.89 -3.45 -7.36
N ILE A 19 2.46 -3.31 -6.11
CA ILE A 19 1.39 -2.40 -5.70
C ILE A 19 1.79 -0.95 -6.00
N GLY A 20 2.97 -0.53 -5.57
CA GLY A 20 3.46 0.82 -5.84
C GLY A 20 3.52 1.14 -7.34
N LYS A 21 4.02 0.19 -8.14
CA LYS A 21 4.03 0.30 -9.61
C LYS A 21 2.61 0.36 -10.20
N LYS A 22 1.67 -0.45 -9.70
CA LYS A 22 0.28 -0.51 -10.17
C LYS A 22 -0.47 0.79 -9.93
N TYR A 23 -0.27 1.40 -8.75
CA TYR A 23 -0.99 2.61 -8.34
C TYR A 23 -0.21 3.90 -8.58
N GLY A 24 1.03 3.82 -9.07
CA GLY A 24 1.87 4.99 -9.28
C GLY A 24 2.21 5.69 -7.97
N VAL A 25 2.64 4.93 -6.95
CA VAL A 25 3.15 5.46 -5.67
C VAL A 25 4.46 4.76 -5.30
N THR A 26 5.32 5.42 -4.52
CA THR A 26 6.57 4.80 -4.08
C THR A 26 6.33 3.78 -2.96
N VAL A 27 7.24 2.81 -2.82
CA VAL A 27 7.25 1.91 -1.65
C VAL A 27 7.38 2.71 -0.34
N ALA A 28 8.16 3.80 -0.37
CA ALA A 28 8.32 4.68 0.79
C ALA A 28 7.00 5.35 1.18
N ASP A 29 6.20 5.82 0.23
CA ASP A 29 4.86 6.34 0.48
C ASP A 29 3.96 5.25 1.08
N LEU A 30 3.96 4.04 0.49
CA LEU A 30 3.18 2.92 1.03
C LEU A 30 3.56 2.62 2.49
N MET A 31 4.85 2.59 2.83
CA MET A 31 5.29 2.37 4.21
C MET A 31 4.87 3.52 5.14
N TYR A 32 5.02 4.76 4.68
CA TYR A 32 4.72 5.95 5.49
C TYR A 32 3.23 6.06 5.84
N TYR A 33 2.34 5.76 4.88
CA TYR A 33 0.89 5.85 5.07
C TYR A 33 0.27 4.61 5.73
N ASN A 34 1.05 3.54 5.95
CA ASN A 34 0.59 2.30 6.55
C ASN A 34 1.43 1.87 7.77
N PRO A 35 1.59 2.73 8.80
CA PRO A 35 2.38 2.41 9.99
C PRO A 35 1.76 1.30 10.87
N TYR A 36 0.54 0.87 10.54
CA TYR A 36 -0.22 -0.18 11.22
C TYR A 36 -0.13 -1.54 10.51
N VAL A 37 0.48 -1.60 9.33
CA VAL A 37 0.69 -2.85 8.59
C VAL A 37 2.11 -3.33 8.82
N ASP A 38 2.28 -4.61 9.14
CA ASP A 38 3.61 -5.23 9.15
C ASP A 38 4.05 -5.49 7.71
N ILE A 39 4.78 -4.53 7.14
CA ILE A 39 5.26 -4.57 5.76
C ILE A 39 6.27 -5.70 5.49
N TYR A 40 6.86 -6.30 6.53
CA TYR A 40 7.75 -7.45 6.38
C TYR A 40 7.00 -8.78 6.44
N ASN A 41 5.71 -8.75 6.81
CA ASN A 41 4.87 -9.92 6.94
C ASN A 41 3.45 -9.68 6.38
N LEU A 42 3.36 -9.11 5.17
CA LEU A 42 2.08 -8.87 4.49
C LEU A 42 1.29 -10.18 4.32
N GLN A 43 0.06 -10.20 4.84
CA GLN A 43 -0.85 -11.33 4.74
C GLN A 43 -1.94 -11.05 3.70
N ILE A 44 -2.42 -12.12 3.07
CA ILE A 44 -3.61 -12.05 2.20
C ILE A 44 -4.79 -11.59 3.06
N GLY A 45 -5.52 -10.58 2.57
CA GLY A 45 -6.63 -9.95 3.29
C GLY A 45 -6.25 -8.71 4.09
N ASP A 46 -4.95 -8.39 4.23
CA ASP A 46 -4.53 -7.13 4.85
C ASP A 46 -5.04 -5.95 4.03
N GLU A 47 -5.45 -4.88 4.72
CA GLU A 47 -5.85 -3.63 4.09
C GLU A 47 -4.67 -2.66 4.02
N LEU A 48 -4.31 -2.27 2.81
CA LEU A 48 -3.26 -1.29 2.54
C LEU A 48 -3.87 -0.01 1.99
N CYS A 49 -3.66 1.10 2.68
CA CYS A 49 -4.00 2.42 2.19
C CYS A 49 -3.04 2.85 1.07
N ILE A 50 -3.62 3.12 -0.10
CA ILE A 50 -2.93 3.68 -1.26
C ILE A 50 -3.19 5.19 -1.28
N PRO A 51 -2.18 6.04 -0.99
CA PRO A 51 -2.37 7.49 -0.95
C PRO A 51 -2.63 8.04 -2.36
N THR A 52 -3.55 8.98 -2.48
CA THR A 52 -3.71 9.77 -3.71
C THR A 52 -2.65 10.86 -3.76
N LYS A 53 -1.40 10.49 -4.00
CA LYS A 53 -0.39 11.43 -4.50
C LYS A 53 -0.09 11.05 -5.94
N THR A 54 -0.58 11.84 -6.88
CA THR A 54 -0.03 11.87 -8.23
C THR A 54 1.44 12.27 -8.13
N TYR A 55 2.36 11.45 -8.64
CA TYR A 55 3.74 11.86 -8.90
C TYR A 55 3.73 13.25 -9.54
N GLN A 56 4.54 14.16 -9.01
CA GLN A 56 4.85 15.44 -9.63
C GLN A 56 6.09 15.28 -10.51
#